data_AF-A0A3S4IJW6-F1
#
_entry.id   AF-A0A3S4IJW6-F1
#
_cell.length_a   1.000
_cell.length_b   1.000
_cell.length_c   1.000
_cell.angle_alpha   90.00
_cell.angle_beta   90.00
_cell.angle_gamma   90.00
#
_symmetry.space_group_name_H-M   'P 1'
#
loop_
_entity.id
_entity.type
_entity.pdbx_description
1 polymer ?
#
loop_
_entity_poly.entity_id
_entity_poly.type
_entity_poly.pdbx_seq_one_letter_code
_entity_poly.pdbx_strand_id
1 'polypeptide(L)'
;MIATTPSTARMMRLDLLVASFARRTLWLTDAYFMATSLYLSALKQAARDGVDVRLLVPRSSDIRWIAAVSRTQYRPLLEAGVRVFEWNGPMIHAKTAVADGRWARIGSTNLNLSSWLVNRELDIALEDEGLAGELAERFLQDLEQSTEIVLRQERRKPVPRPVSKQERRMRGTPKEMALSGASAAARQAMRIGDALGSVVRGSRMVESSEAPAFLSIGVALCLLALAIAYFPWLAAAPLVALLAAGGLAVVFKACGYIWKNGRKNNSRGWRSAAAEATSRRRTTLNENSRLAYGRSCLRRASRPGRRRQIVLIAIFPRSIPQRTTT
;
A
#
# COMPACT_ATOMS: atom_id res chain seq x y z
N MET A 1 -4.25 -19.02 -14.73
CA MET A 1 -3.87 -17.61 -15.05
C MET A 1 -3.96 -16.79 -13.78
N ILE A 2 -2.89 -16.09 -13.42
CA ILE A 2 -2.75 -15.28 -12.22
C ILE A 2 -2.46 -13.85 -12.69
N ALA A 3 -3.48 -12.99 -12.63
CA ALA A 3 -3.30 -11.56 -12.80
C ALA A 3 -2.93 -10.95 -11.44
N THR A 4 -1.84 -10.21 -11.36
CA THR A 4 -1.47 -9.50 -10.14
C THR A 4 -2.11 -8.11 -10.12
N THR A 5 -2.69 -7.77 -8.98
CA THR A 5 -3.01 -6.38 -8.65
C THR A 5 -1.99 -5.89 -7.62
N PRO A 6 -1.50 -4.65 -7.76
CA PRO A 6 -0.57 -4.07 -6.78
C PRO A 6 -1.09 -4.25 -5.36
N SER A 7 -0.19 -4.45 -4.39
CA SER A 7 -0.44 -4.65 -2.95
C SER A 7 -0.95 -6.02 -2.47
N THR A 8 -1.24 -6.99 -3.35
CA THR A 8 -1.79 -8.30 -2.91
C THR A 8 -0.74 -9.37 -2.62
N ALA A 9 0.51 -9.20 -3.05
CA ALA A 9 1.63 -10.13 -2.85
C ALA A 9 1.35 -11.60 -3.21
N ARG A 10 0.36 -11.86 -4.07
CA ARG A 10 -0.10 -13.22 -4.41
C ARG A 10 1.02 -14.05 -5.03
N MET A 11 1.76 -13.46 -5.97
CA MET A 11 2.87 -14.17 -6.62
C MET A 11 4.01 -14.48 -5.67
N MET A 12 4.41 -13.53 -4.81
CA MET A 12 5.42 -13.78 -3.79
C MET A 12 5.04 -14.97 -2.89
N ARG A 13 3.75 -15.07 -2.48
CA ARG A 13 3.28 -16.19 -1.66
C ARG A 13 3.32 -17.51 -2.44
N LEU A 14 2.91 -17.52 -3.71
CA LEU A 14 2.97 -18.71 -4.54
C LEU A 14 4.41 -19.18 -4.73
N ASP A 15 5.33 -18.28 -5.11
CA ASP A 15 6.74 -18.61 -5.28
C ASP A 15 7.34 -19.18 -3.98
N LEU A 16 7.01 -18.58 -2.81
CA LEU A 16 7.43 -19.09 -1.50
C LEU A 16 6.86 -20.47 -1.18
N LEU A 17 5.58 -20.72 -1.49
CA LEU A 17 4.95 -22.01 -1.28
C LEU A 17 5.64 -23.08 -2.14
N VAL A 18 5.82 -22.81 -3.43
CA VAL A 18 6.49 -23.72 -4.36
C VAL A 18 7.92 -24.02 -3.90
N ALA A 19 8.68 -22.98 -3.54
CA ALA A 19 10.04 -23.17 -3.03
C ALA A 19 10.09 -24.00 -1.73
N SER A 20 9.06 -23.93 -0.89
CA SER A 20 8.99 -24.69 0.37
C SER A 20 8.49 -26.13 0.20
N PHE A 21 7.73 -26.41 -0.87
CA PHE A 21 7.12 -27.72 -1.11
C PHE A 21 7.83 -28.56 -2.17
N ALA A 22 8.72 -27.98 -2.98
CA ALA A 22 9.55 -28.73 -3.93
C ALA A 22 10.31 -29.87 -3.23
N ARG A 23 10.39 -31.03 -3.88
CA ARG A 23 10.96 -32.26 -3.28
C ARG A 23 12.18 -32.80 -4.01
N ARG A 24 12.30 -32.57 -5.31
CA ARG A 24 13.33 -33.13 -6.18
C ARG A 24 14.08 -32.04 -6.92
N THR A 25 13.35 -31.15 -7.59
CA THR A 25 13.97 -30.11 -8.43
C THR A 25 13.22 -28.79 -8.31
N LEU A 26 13.97 -27.69 -8.36
CA LEU A 26 13.42 -26.34 -8.48
C LEU A 26 14.31 -25.51 -9.39
N TRP A 27 13.89 -25.33 -10.64
CA TRP A 27 14.67 -24.63 -11.66
C TRP A 27 13.99 -23.31 -12.01
N LEU A 28 14.77 -22.23 -11.96
CA LEU A 28 14.29 -20.86 -12.07
C LEU A 28 15.08 -20.12 -13.13
N THR A 29 14.39 -19.42 -14.04
CA THR A 29 15.00 -18.45 -14.94
C THR A 29 14.44 -17.07 -14.64
N ASP A 30 15.30 -16.09 -14.41
CA ASP A 30 14.87 -14.73 -14.13
C ASP A 30 15.82 -13.68 -14.73
N ALA A 31 15.24 -12.67 -15.38
CA ALA A 31 15.98 -11.59 -16.03
C ALA A 31 16.56 -10.57 -15.04
N TYR A 32 15.92 -10.38 -13.89
CA TYR A 32 16.24 -9.31 -12.93
C TYR A 32 16.15 -9.83 -11.49
N PHE A 33 16.95 -10.87 -11.21
CA PHE A 33 16.93 -11.55 -9.93
C PHE A 33 17.38 -10.61 -8.80
N MET A 34 16.42 -10.21 -7.96
CA MET A 34 16.63 -9.37 -6.79
C MET A 34 15.67 -9.80 -5.70
N ALA A 35 15.85 -11.04 -5.27
CA ALA A 35 14.95 -11.70 -4.35
C ALA A 35 14.95 -11.05 -2.96
N THR A 36 13.84 -11.18 -2.24
CA THR A 36 13.75 -10.80 -0.83
C THR A 36 14.53 -11.79 0.04
N SER A 37 14.92 -11.37 1.24
CA SER A 37 15.58 -12.25 2.22
C SER A 37 14.76 -13.50 2.55
N LEU A 38 13.42 -13.37 2.51
CA LEU A 38 12.49 -14.48 2.72
C LEU A 38 12.59 -15.52 1.60
N TYR A 39 12.55 -15.08 0.33
CA TYR A 39 12.65 -15.97 -0.81
C TYR A 39 14.05 -16.61 -0.92
N LEU A 40 15.12 -15.85 -0.68
CA LEU A 40 16.48 -16.39 -0.58
C LEU A 40 16.57 -17.48 0.50
N SER A 41 15.91 -17.29 1.65
CA SER A 41 15.91 -18.28 2.72
C SER A 41 15.15 -19.55 2.33
N ALA A 42 14.04 -19.43 1.61
CA ALA A 42 13.30 -20.58 1.08
C ALA A 42 14.14 -21.38 0.08
N LEU A 43 14.82 -20.73 -0.87
CA LEU A 43 15.71 -21.41 -1.83
C LEU A 43 16.87 -22.14 -1.14
N LYS A 44 17.50 -21.48 -0.16
CA LYS A 44 18.57 -22.10 0.64
C LYS A 44 18.07 -23.29 1.45
N GLN A 45 16.85 -23.22 1.98
CA GLN A 45 16.26 -24.32 2.74
C GLN A 45 15.97 -25.51 1.82
N ALA A 46 15.35 -25.27 0.65
CA ALA A 46 15.10 -26.32 -0.33
C ALA A 46 16.39 -27.04 -0.75
N ALA A 47 17.47 -26.29 -1.03
CA ALA A 47 18.77 -26.88 -1.36
C ALA A 47 19.35 -27.72 -0.20
N ARG A 48 19.21 -27.25 1.04
CA ARG A 48 19.63 -28.01 2.24
C ARG A 48 18.79 -29.26 2.48
N ASP A 49 17.54 -29.25 2.06
CA ASP A 49 16.63 -30.40 2.11
C ASP A 49 16.89 -31.41 0.98
N GLY A 50 17.92 -31.16 0.14
CA GLY A 50 18.35 -32.07 -0.93
C GLY A 50 17.68 -31.84 -2.29
N VAL A 51 16.90 -30.76 -2.43
CA VAL A 51 16.30 -30.37 -3.72
C VAL A 51 17.39 -29.81 -4.65
N ASP A 52 17.41 -30.24 -5.92
CA ASP A 52 18.28 -29.65 -6.95
C ASP A 52 17.72 -28.28 -7.37
N VAL A 53 18.19 -27.24 -6.68
CA VAL A 53 17.82 -25.85 -6.95
C VAL A 53 18.80 -25.22 -7.93
N ARG A 54 18.30 -24.78 -9.09
CA ARG A 54 19.10 -24.13 -10.14
C ARG A 54 18.50 -22.78 -10.50
N LEU A 55 19.36 -21.78 -10.61
CA LEU A 55 18.99 -20.41 -10.97
C LEU A 55 19.75 -19.98 -12.23
N LEU A 56 19.03 -19.69 -13.30
CA LEU A 56 19.55 -19.12 -14.53
C LEU A 56 19.26 -17.62 -14.59
N VAL A 57 20.31 -16.83 -14.80
CA VAL A 57 20.28 -15.36 -14.82
C VAL A 57 21.12 -14.82 -15.98
N PRO A 58 20.84 -13.61 -16.50
CA PRO A 58 21.66 -13.02 -17.55
C PRO A 58 23.06 -12.65 -17.04
N ARG A 59 24.11 -12.96 -17.83
CA ARG A 59 25.47 -12.46 -17.56
C ARG A 59 25.57 -10.94 -17.68
N SER A 60 24.85 -10.37 -18.64
CA SER A 60 24.75 -8.92 -18.87
C SER A 60 23.28 -8.51 -18.91
N SER A 61 22.94 -7.47 -18.14
CA SER A 61 21.65 -6.80 -18.20
C SER A 61 21.82 -5.42 -18.82
N ASP A 62 20.79 -5.00 -19.55
CA ASP A 62 20.53 -3.61 -19.97
C ASP A 62 20.75 -2.58 -18.85
N ILE A 63 20.48 -2.97 -17.61
CA ILE A 63 20.64 -2.15 -16.41
C ILE A 63 21.82 -2.67 -15.57
N ARG A 64 23.02 -2.12 -15.83
CA ARG A 64 24.30 -2.55 -15.21
C ARG A 64 24.28 -2.65 -13.69
N TRP A 65 23.56 -1.77 -12.98
CA TRP A 65 23.52 -1.80 -11.52
C TRP A 65 22.70 -2.97 -10.98
N ILE A 66 21.67 -3.43 -11.71
CA ILE A 66 20.88 -4.60 -11.30
C ILE A 66 21.76 -5.85 -11.34
N ALA A 67 22.58 -6.02 -12.37
CA ALA A 67 23.52 -7.14 -12.46
C ALA A 67 24.50 -7.17 -11.27
N ALA A 68 24.99 -6.01 -10.82
CA ALA A 68 25.86 -5.92 -9.65
C ALA A 68 25.12 -6.34 -8.36
N VAL A 69 23.89 -5.87 -8.17
CA VAL A 69 23.08 -6.22 -7.00
C VAL A 69 22.71 -7.70 -6.99
N SER A 70 22.29 -8.26 -8.12
CA SER A 70 22.00 -9.69 -8.27
C SER A 70 23.18 -10.56 -7.83
N ARG A 71 24.40 -10.24 -8.28
CA ARG A 71 25.63 -10.96 -7.92
C ARG A 71 25.95 -10.97 -6.42
N THR A 72 25.54 -9.94 -5.67
CA THR A 72 25.70 -9.95 -4.20
C THR A 72 24.87 -11.06 -3.53
N GLN A 73 23.80 -11.53 -4.18
CA GLN A 73 22.92 -12.58 -3.67
C GLN A 73 23.42 -14.00 -4.00
N TYR A 74 24.40 -14.15 -4.91
CA TYR A 74 24.85 -15.47 -5.37
C TYR A 74 25.63 -16.22 -4.30
N ARG A 75 26.57 -15.55 -3.63
CA ARG A 75 27.44 -16.18 -2.61
C ARG A 75 26.66 -16.96 -1.55
N PRO A 76 25.66 -16.39 -0.85
CA PRO A 76 24.89 -17.13 0.15
C PRO A 76 24.00 -18.24 -0.44
N LEU A 77 23.62 -18.16 -1.72
CA LEU A 77 22.89 -19.24 -2.42
C LEU A 77 23.82 -20.42 -2.72
N LEU A 78 24.98 -20.13 -3.32
CA LEU A 78 26.01 -21.12 -3.63
C LEU A 78 26.51 -21.85 -2.38
N GLU A 79 26.72 -21.13 -1.26
CA GLU A 79 27.10 -21.73 0.03
C GLU A 79 26.04 -22.69 0.59
N ALA A 80 24.77 -22.54 0.20
CA ALA A 80 23.68 -23.41 0.62
C ALA A 80 23.43 -24.59 -0.33
N GLY A 81 24.18 -24.70 -1.44
CA GLY A 81 24.02 -25.76 -2.44
C GLY A 81 23.13 -25.39 -3.63
N VAL A 82 22.62 -24.16 -3.70
CA VAL A 82 21.91 -23.68 -4.90
C VAL A 82 22.93 -23.48 -6.02
N ARG A 83 22.64 -23.96 -7.22
CA ARG A 83 23.51 -23.79 -8.40
C ARG A 83 23.07 -22.56 -9.19
N VAL A 84 23.99 -21.66 -9.50
CA VAL A 84 23.69 -20.42 -10.23
C VAL A 84 24.42 -20.43 -11.57
N PHE A 85 23.71 -20.09 -12.64
CA PHE A 85 24.20 -20.10 -14.01
C PHE A 85 24.01 -18.71 -14.64
N GLU A 86 25.05 -18.18 -15.27
CA GLU A 86 24.99 -16.95 -16.05
C GLU A 86 24.87 -17.28 -17.55
N TRP A 87 23.79 -16.82 -18.19
CA TRP A 87 23.54 -16.99 -19.61
C TRP A 87 24.56 -16.23 -20.47
N ASN A 88 25.18 -16.90 -21.44
CA ASN A 88 26.27 -16.32 -22.24
C ASN A 88 25.79 -15.56 -23.49
N GLY A 89 24.60 -15.87 -23.99
CA GLY A 89 24.03 -15.30 -25.22
C GLY A 89 23.42 -13.89 -25.07
N PRO A 90 22.56 -13.47 -26.02
CA PRO A 90 21.79 -12.23 -25.92
C PRO A 90 20.94 -12.19 -24.66
N MET A 91 20.67 -11.01 -24.09
CA MET A 91 20.00 -10.88 -22.80
C MET A 91 18.72 -11.73 -22.70
N ILE A 92 18.71 -12.69 -21.77
CA ILE A 92 17.55 -13.55 -21.51
C ILE A 92 16.51 -12.76 -20.69
N HIS A 93 15.31 -12.64 -21.23
CA HIS A 93 14.19 -11.95 -20.59
C HIS A 93 13.10 -12.89 -20.05
N ALA A 94 13.34 -14.20 -20.06
CA ALA A 94 12.40 -15.18 -19.53
C ALA A 94 12.19 -15.01 -18.01
N LYS A 95 10.96 -15.26 -17.55
CA LYS A 95 10.63 -15.45 -16.14
C LYS A 95 9.86 -16.75 -16.01
N THR A 96 10.59 -17.82 -15.75
CA THR A 96 10.03 -19.17 -15.70
C THR A 96 10.46 -19.87 -14.42
N ALA A 97 9.62 -20.78 -13.96
CA ALA A 97 9.95 -21.65 -12.85
C ALA A 97 9.35 -23.03 -13.10
N VAL A 98 10.12 -24.08 -12.81
CA VAL A 98 9.69 -25.47 -12.89
C VAL A 98 10.05 -26.17 -11.59
N ALA A 99 9.08 -26.87 -11.00
CA ALA A 99 9.28 -27.64 -9.79
C ALA A 99 8.85 -29.10 -9.99
N ASP A 100 9.73 -30.02 -9.59
CA ASP A 100 9.53 -31.47 -9.57
C ASP A 100 9.09 -32.09 -10.91
N GLY A 101 9.27 -31.38 -12.04
CA GLY A 101 8.77 -31.80 -13.35
C GLY A 101 7.24 -31.88 -13.44
N ARG A 102 6.51 -31.28 -12.48
CA ARG A 102 5.04 -31.37 -12.36
C ARG A 102 4.38 -30.01 -12.33
N TRP A 103 5.06 -29.00 -11.79
CA TRP A 103 4.55 -27.64 -11.70
C TRP A 103 5.39 -26.70 -12.55
N ALA A 104 4.73 -25.78 -13.24
CA ALA A 104 5.32 -24.83 -14.14
C ALA A 104 4.73 -23.42 -13.92
N ARG A 105 5.58 -22.40 -14.05
CA ARG A 105 5.20 -21.00 -14.18
C ARG A 105 5.91 -20.35 -15.35
N ILE A 106 5.15 -19.57 -16.11
CA ILE A 106 5.63 -18.70 -17.17
C ILE A 106 4.90 -17.37 -17.02
N GLY A 107 5.60 -16.25 -17.06
CA GLY A 107 4.93 -14.96 -16.98
C GLY A 107 5.84 -13.75 -17.11
N SER A 108 5.30 -12.62 -16.68
CA SER A 108 6.02 -11.34 -16.66
C SER A 108 6.63 -11.01 -15.29
N THR A 109 6.18 -11.67 -14.20
CA THR A 109 6.71 -11.43 -12.84
C THR A 109 8.17 -11.83 -12.73
N ASN A 110 9.03 -10.85 -12.46
CA ASN A 110 10.42 -11.09 -12.05
C ASN A 110 10.49 -11.42 -10.56
N LEU A 111 11.55 -12.12 -10.15
CA LEU A 111 11.86 -12.46 -8.77
C LEU A 111 12.44 -11.25 -8.00
N ASN A 112 11.66 -10.16 -7.94
CA ASN A 112 12.02 -8.92 -7.23
C ASN A 112 10.81 -8.25 -6.56
N LEU A 113 11.08 -7.40 -5.58
CA LEU A 113 10.05 -6.78 -4.74
C LEU A 113 9.07 -5.89 -5.55
N SER A 114 9.57 -5.22 -6.59
CA SER A 114 8.75 -4.37 -7.46
C SER A 114 7.73 -5.18 -8.26
N SER A 115 8.16 -6.26 -8.93
CA SER A 115 7.26 -7.14 -9.69
C SER A 115 6.23 -7.81 -8.78
N TRP A 116 6.61 -8.19 -7.55
CA TRP A 116 5.68 -8.83 -6.63
C TRP A 116 4.62 -7.90 -5.99
N LEU A 117 4.95 -6.63 -5.76
CA LEU A 117 4.10 -5.73 -4.96
C LEU A 117 3.54 -4.53 -5.71
N VAL A 118 4.24 -4.05 -6.73
CA VAL A 118 3.99 -2.74 -7.35
C VAL A 118 3.51 -2.90 -8.78
N ASN A 119 4.12 -3.78 -9.56
CA ASN A 119 3.80 -3.92 -10.98
C ASN A 119 2.49 -4.69 -11.20
N ARG A 120 1.89 -4.46 -12.37
CA ARG A 120 0.84 -5.30 -12.91
C ARG A 120 1.50 -6.35 -13.79
N GLU A 121 1.48 -7.57 -13.29
CA GLU A 121 2.11 -8.73 -13.92
C GLU A 121 1.04 -9.75 -14.28
N LEU A 122 1.37 -10.58 -15.26
CA LEU A 122 0.55 -11.69 -15.69
C LEU A 122 1.39 -12.95 -15.74
N ASP A 123 0.97 -13.95 -14.98
CA ASP A 123 1.62 -15.26 -14.92
C ASP A 123 0.61 -16.37 -15.19
N ILE A 124 1.09 -17.43 -15.82
CA ILE A 124 0.40 -18.69 -15.93
C ILE A 124 1.17 -19.66 -15.05
N ALA A 125 0.53 -20.14 -13.98
CA ALA A 125 1.03 -21.21 -13.13
C ALA A 125 0.06 -22.39 -13.19
N LEU A 126 0.59 -23.59 -13.38
CA LEU A 126 -0.19 -24.80 -13.57
C LEU A 126 0.60 -26.03 -13.12
N GLU A 127 -0.16 -27.08 -12.80
CA GLU A 127 0.36 -28.39 -12.45
C GLU A 127 0.01 -29.34 -13.61
N ASP A 128 0.98 -29.57 -14.49
CA ASP A 128 0.88 -30.39 -15.69
C ASP A 128 2.26 -30.95 -16.03
N GLU A 129 2.39 -32.27 -16.06
CA GLU A 129 3.66 -32.95 -16.30
C GLU A 129 4.18 -32.75 -17.73
N GLY A 130 3.29 -32.58 -18.71
CA GLY A 130 3.66 -32.32 -20.10
C GLY A 130 4.37 -30.97 -20.24
N LEU A 131 3.70 -29.89 -19.85
CA LEU A 131 4.26 -28.55 -19.94
C LEU A 131 5.47 -28.36 -19.01
N ALA A 132 5.42 -28.90 -17.79
CA ALA A 132 6.55 -28.83 -16.87
C ALA A 132 7.76 -29.58 -17.43
N GLY A 133 7.55 -30.73 -18.08
CA GLY A 133 8.59 -31.47 -18.81
C GLY A 133 9.20 -30.65 -19.95
N GLU A 134 8.37 -30.04 -20.80
CA GLU A 134 8.87 -29.20 -21.89
C GLU A 134 9.67 -27.99 -21.39
N LEU A 135 9.23 -27.33 -20.31
CA LEU A 135 9.97 -26.21 -19.73
C LEU A 135 11.25 -26.67 -19.04
N ALA A 136 11.25 -27.84 -18.42
CA ALA A 136 12.45 -28.44 -17.85
C ALA A 136 13.48 -28.73 -18.95
N GLU A 137 13.04 -29.26 -20.09
CA GLU A 137 13.91 -29.51 -21.25
C GLU A 137 14.49 -28.20 -21.82
N ARG A 138 13.65 -27.17 -22.02
CA ARG A 138 14.10 -25.84 -22.44
C ARG A 138 15.11 -25.24 -21.45
N PHE A 139 14.87 -25.38 -20.16
CA PHE A 139 15.80 -24.92 -19.13
C PHE A 139 17.16 -25.60 -19.25
N LEU A 140 17.18 -26.92 -19.48
CA LEU A 140 18.44 -27.66 -19.66
C LEU A 140 19.17 -27.25 -20.94
N GLN A 141 18.45 -27.04 -22.04
CA GLN A 141 19.02 -26.49 -23.28
C GLN A 141 19.63 -25.10 -23.03
N ASP A 142 18.95 -24.25 -22.24
CA ASP A 142 19.48 -22.94 -21.90
C ASP A 142 20.79 -23.05 -21.07
N LEU A 143 20.93 -24.08 -20.24
CA LEU A 143 22.16 -24.32 -19.48
C LEU A 143 23.36 -24.65 -20.37
N GLU A 144 23.16 -25.25 -21.55
CA GLU A 144 24.25 -25.54 -22.50
C GLU A 144 24.95 -24.28 -23.00
N GLN A 145 24.23 -23.15 -23.01
CA GLN A 145 24.73 -21.82 -23.37
C GLN A 145 24.99 -20.94 -22.14
N SER A 146 25.19 -21.55 -20.97
CA SER A 146 25.37 -20.84 -19.70
C SER A 146 26.67 -21.24 -18.99
N THR A 147 27.19 -20.34 -18.16
CA THR A 147 28.37 -20.58 -17.32
C THR A 147 27.95 -20.77 -15.88
N GLU A 148 28.27 -21.92 -15.28
CA GLU A 148 28.02 -22.14 -13.85
C GLU A 148 28.98 -21.30 -12.98
N ILE A 149 28.42 -20.59 -12.01
CA ILE A 149 29.18 -19.81 -11.04
C ILE A 149 29.58 -20.72 -9.89
N VAL A 150 30.87 -21.02 -9.80
CA VAL A 150 31.41 -21.85 -8.72
C VAL A 150 32.14 -20.96 -7.72
N LEU A 151 31.88 -21.17 -6.42
CA LEU A 151 32.67 -20.53 -5.38
C LEU A 151 34.11 -21.06 -5.45
N ARG A 152 35.04 -20.21 -5.87
CA ARG A 152 36.47 -20.52 -5.74
C ARG A 152 36.75 -20.71 -4.25
N GLN A 153 37.20 -21.90 -3.86
CA GLN A 153 37.67 -22.13 -2.50
C GLN A 153 38.93 -21.30 -2.27
N GLU A 154 38.77 -20.07 -1.78
CA GLU A 154 39.89 -19.34 -1.22
C GLU A 154 40.37 -20.11 0.01
N ARG A 155 41.62 -20.59 -0.03
CA ARG A 155 42.33 -21.05 1.16
C ARG A 155 42.37 -19.87 2.14
N ARG A 156 41.41 -19.80 3.06
CA ARG A 156 41.42 -18.83 4.15
C ARG A 156 42.75 -19.00 4.89
N LYS A 157 43.61 -17.96 4.84
CA LYS A 157 44.66 -17.80 5.84
C LYS A 157 43.96 -17.80 7.21
N PRO A 158 44.39 -18.61 8.18
CA PRO A 158 43.73 -18.66 9.48
C PRO A 158 43.84 -17.29 10.13
N VAL A 159 42.71 -16.58 10.21
CA VAL A 159 42.58 -15.38 11.02
C VAL A 159 42.55 -15.85 12.47
N PRO A 160 43.44 -15.37 13.36
CA PRO A 160 43.41 -15.75 14.77
C PRO A 160 42.04 -15.43 15.37
N ARG A 161 41.35 -16.47 15.86
CA ARG A 161 40.09 -16.34 16.58
C ARG A 161 40.32 -15.49 17.83
N PRO A 162 39.59 -14.39 18.06
CA PRO A 162 39.58 -13.76 19.37
C PRO A 162 38.94 -14.74 20.34
N VAL A 163 39.65 -15.04 21.44
CA VAL A 163 39.18 -15.88 22.53
C VAL A 163 37.88 -15.30 23.09
N SER A 164 36.84 -16.13 23.08
CA SER A 164 35.53 -15.81 23.65
C SER A 164 35.64 -15.47 25.13
N LYS A 165 35.31 -14.24 25.52
CA LYS A 165 34.98 -13.93 26.91
C LYS A 165 33.55 -14.38 27.20
N GLN A 166 33.45 -15.12 28.29
CA GLN A 166 32.30 -15.83 28.84
C GLN A 166 31.02 -15.01 28.94
N GLU A 167 29.95 -15.80 28.84
CA GLU A 167 28.57 -15.54 29.24
C GLU A 167 28.43 -14.63 30.47
N ARG A 168 27.67 -13.54 30.32
CA ARG A 168 26.90 -12.96 31.43
C ARG A 168 25.43 -12.92 31.06
N ARG A 169 24.75 -13.91 31.62
CA ARG A 169 23.32 -13.99 31.93
C ARG A 169 22.79 -12.61 32.38
N MET A 170 21.85 -12.03 31.63
CA MET A 170 21.04 -10.90 32.09
C MET A 170 19.56 -11.22 31.84
N ARG A 171 18.87 -11.46 32.96
CA ARG A 171 17.43 -11.56 33.10
C ARG A 171 16.88 -10.14 33.06
N GLY A 172 16.05 -9.81 32.07
CA GLY A 172 15.41 -8.50 31.92
C GLY A 172 13.94 -8.65 31.57
N THR A 173 13.09 -8.06 32.39
CA THR A 173 11.62 -8.06 32.37
C THR A 173 11.01 -7.41 31.12
N PRO A 174 9.84 -7.86 30.64
CA PRO A 174 9.11 -7.16 29.59
C PRO A 174 8.38 -5.94 30.17
N LYS A 175 8.71 -4.75 29.67
CA LYS A 175 7.86 -3.56 29.80
C LYS A 175 7.36 -3.20 28.41
N GLU A 176 6.25 -3.83 28.02
CA GLU A 176 5.36 -3.28 27.00
C GLU A 176 4.38 -2.33 27.69
N MET A 177 4.40 -1.05 27.32
CA MET A 177 3.21 -0.33 26.90
C MET A 177 3.54 1.11 26.47
N ALA A 178 2.80 1.55 25.43
CA ALA A 178 2.57 2.91 24.96
C ALA A 178 3.57 3.50 23.93
N LEU A 179 3.20 3.43 22.65
CA LEU A 179 2.63 4.60 21.95
C LEU A 179 2.00 4.15 20.61
N SER A 180 0.69 3.88 20.68
CA SER A 180 -0.20 3.73 19.52
C SER A 180 -0.40 5.12 18.89
N GLY A 181 0.25 5.40 17.76
CA GLY A 181 -0.01 6.62 17.00
C GLY A 181 0.89 6.90 15.80
N ALA A 182 2.04 6.23 15.66
CA ALA A 182 2.93 6.48 14.53
C ALA A 182 2.46 5.76 13.24
N SER A 183 2.40 6.48 12.12
CA SER A 183 2.10 5.92 10.81
C SER A 183 3.12 4.84 10.42
N ALA A 184 2.75 3.93 9.50
CA ALA A 184 3.64 2.86 9.05
C ALA A 184 5.00 3.38 8.54
N ALA A 185 5.02 4.56 7.92
CA ALA A 185 6.23 5.24 7.47
C ALA A 185 7.15 5.67 8.63
N ALA A 186 6.58 6.20 9.73
CA ALA A 186 7.36 6.62 10.90
C ALA A 186 7.99 5.43 11.65
N ARG A 187 7.29 4.28 11.69
CA ARG A 187 7.85 3.03 12.23
C ARG A 187 8.98 2.47 11.37
N GLN A 188 8.88 2.60 10.05
CA GLN A 188 9.92 2.19 9.11
C GLN A 188 11.18 3.06 9.25
N ALA A 189 11.00 4.38 9.38
CA ALA A 189 12.10 5.34 9.51
C ALA A 189 12.92 5.13 10.80
N MET A 190 12.26 4.84 11.93
CA MET A 190 12.95 4.55 13.20
C MET A 190 13.75 3.25 13.15
N ARG A 191 13.25 2.20 12.47
CA ARG A 191 13.99 0.94 12.28
C ARG A 191 15.23 1.11 11.41
N ILE A 192 15.16 1.95 10.39
CA ILE A 192 16.31 2.31 9.54
C ILE A 192 17.29 3.17 10.34
N GLY A 193 16.80 4.08 11.18
CA GLY A 193 17.62 4.90 12.08
C GLY A 193 18.41 4.09 13.10
N ASP A 194 17.81 3.08 13.72
CA ASP A 194 18.52 2.19 14.66
C ASP A 194 19.53 1.28 13.94
N ALA A 195 19.20 0.78 12.75
CA ALA A 195 20.12 -0.01 11.95
C ALA A 195 21.35 0.81 11.52
N LEU A 196 21.16 2.03 11.01
CA LEU A 196 22.23 2.95 10.67
C LEU A 196 23.00 3.43 11.90
N GLY A 197 22.29 3.69 13.02
CA GLY A 197 22.88 4.10 14.28
C GLY A 197 23.82 3.06 14.90
N SER A 198 23.52 1.77 14.70
CA SER A 198 24.39 0.67 15.16
C SER A 198 25.70 0.53 14.37
N VAL A 199 25.68 0.94 13.09
CA VAL A 199 26.84 0.98 12.19
C VAL A 199 27.72 2.19 12.51
N VAL A 200 27.11 3.36 12.76
CA VAL A 200 27.85 4.59 13.15
C VAL A 200 28.45 4.46 14.56
N ARG A 201 27.78 3.77 15.48
CA ARG A 201 28.29 3.54 16.86
C ARG A 201 29.29 2.38 16.98
N GLY A 202 29.72 1.77 15.88
CA GLY A 202 30.79 0.75 15.88
C GLY A 202 30.43 -0.57 16.56
N SER A 203 29.14 -0.84 16.80
CA SER A 203 28.69 -2.06 17.49
C SER A 203 28.68 -3.32 16.61
N ARG A 204 28.93 -3.16 15.30
CA ARG A 204 29.06 -4.25 14.32
C ARG A 204 30.33 -4.02 13.49
N MET A 205 31.26 -4.98 13.52
CA MET A 205 32.44 -4.95 12.66
C MET A 205 32.00 -5.17 11.21
N VAL A 206 32.27 -4.19 10.35
CA VAL A 206 32.00 -4.26 8.90
C VAL A 206 32.93 -5.31 8.30
N GLU A 207 32.35 -6.34 7.66
CA GLU A 207 33.12 -7.40 7.00
C GLU A 207 33.83 -6.84 5.75
N SER A 208 35.04 -7.33 5.43
CA SER A 208 35.85 -6.76 4.34
C SER A 208 35.16 -6.83 2.96
N SER A 209 34.20 -7.73 2.78
CA SER A 209 33.35 -7.85 1.59
C SER A 209 32.27 -6.76 1.49
N GLU A 210 31.86 -6.16 2.60
CA GLU A 210 30.82 -5.12 2.66
C GLU A 210 31.41 -3.70 2.65
N ALA A 211 32.70 -3.56 2.99
CA ALA A 211 33.44 -2.29 3.01
C ALA A 211 33.31 -1.43 1.73
N PRO A 212 33.44 -1.97 0.49
CA PRO A 212 33.28 -1.15 -0.71
C PRO A 212 31.83 -0.66 -0.92
N ALA A 213 30.84 -1.45 -0.51
CA ALA A 213 29.44 -1.06 -0.55
C ALA A 213 29.17 0.10 0.43
N PHE A 214 29.67 0.02 1.66
CA PHE A 214 29.55 1.12 2.62
C PHE A 214 30.30 2.38 2.17
N LEU A 215 31.47 2.23 1.56
CA LEU A 215 32.24 3.36 1.03
C LEU A 215 31.49 4.09 -0.09
N SER A 216 30.96 3.33 -1.06
CA SER A 216 30.17 3.92 -2.16
C SER A 216 28.91 4.65 -1.67
N ILE A 217 28.19 4.08 -0.70
CA ILE A 217 27.03 4.74 -0.07
C ILE A 217 27.47 6.02 0.65
N GLY A 218 28.56 5.97 1.41
CA GLY A 218 29.11 7.12 2.12
C GLY A 218 29.51 8.26 1.16
N VAL A 219 30.23 7.93 0.09
CA VAL A 219 30.62 8.90 -0.95
C VAL A 219 29.38 9.50 -1.63
N ALA A 220 28.38 8.67 -1.98
CA ALA A 220 27.14 9.15 -2.58
C ALA A 220 26.38 10.12 -1.66
N LEU A 221 26.32 9.84 -0.36
CA LEU A 221 25.70 10.74 0.62
C LEU A 221 26.46 12.06 0.75
N CYS A 222 27.79 12.03 0.77
CA CYS A 222 28.62 13.24 0.80
C CYS A 222 28.45 14.09 -0.45
N LEU A 223 28.42 13.46 -1.64
CA LEU A 223 28.18 14.16 -2.91
C LEU A 223 26.78 14.76 -2.97
N LEU A 224 25.77 14.03 -2.48
CA LEU A 224 24.39 14.54 -2.38
C LEU A 224 24.31 15.73 -1.42
N ALA A 225 24.99 15.66 -0.27
CA ALA A 225 25.06 16.77 0.69
C ALA A 225 25.74 18.01 0.07
N LEU A 226 26.84 17.82 -0.67
CA LEU A 226 27.51 18.90 -1.41
C LEU A 226 26.60 19.49 -2.50
N ALA A 227 25.87 18.66 -3.24
CA ALA A 227 24.94 19.11 -4.26
C ALA A 227 23.78 19.94 -3.66
N ILE A 228 23.24 19.52 -2.51
CA ILE A 228 22.21 20.27 -1.78
C ILE A 228 22.77 21.60 -1.23
N ALA A 229 24.01 21.59 -0.71
CA ALA A 229 24.67 22.78 -0.21
C ALA A 229 24.97 23.79 -1.33
N TYR A 230 25.38 23.31 -2.50
CA TYR A 230 25.72 24.15 -3.65
C TYR A 230 24.47 24.63 -4.41
N PHE A 231 23.41 23.81 -4.44
CA PHE A 231 22.15 24.13 -5.11
C PHE A 231 20.97 24.02 -4.13
N PRO A 232 20.78 24.98 -3.21
CA PRO A 232 19.70 24.93 -2.22
C PRO A 232 18.30 24.88 -2.86
N TRP A 233 18.15 25.38 -4.08
CA TRP A 233 16.89 25.33 -4.83
C TRP A 233 16.44 23.90 -5.19
N LEU A 234 17.36 22.94 -5.35
CA LEU A 234 17.04 21.54 -5.63
C LEU A 234 16.27 20.88 -4.48
N ALA A 235 16.58 21.26 -3.24
CA ALA A 235 15.86 20.79 -2.05
C ALA A 235 14.64 21.68 -1.72
N ALA A 236 14.74 23.00 -1.96
CA ALA A 236 13.66 23.93 -1.65
C ALA A 236 12.46 23.80 -2.61
N ALA A 237 12.68 23.55 -3.91
CA ALA A 237 11.61 23.45 -4.91
C ALA A 237 10.54 22.37 -4.59
N PRO A 238 10.89 21.11 -4.29
CA PRO A 238 9.89 20.10 -3.94
C PRO A 238 9.17 20.44 -2.63
N LEU A 239 9.87 21.00 -1.63
CA LEU A 239 9.27 21.40 -0.37
C LEU A 239 8.27 22.55 -0.55
N VAL A 240 8.63 23.57 -1.31
CA VAL A 240 7.75 24.70 -1.66
C VAL A 240 6.55 24.22 -2.46
N ALA A 241 6.73 23.34 -3.44
CA ALA A 241 5.63 22.77 -4.21
C ALA A 241 4.63 22.01 -3.32
N LEU A 242 5.14 21.24 -2.36
CA LEU A 242 4.32 20.45 -1.43
C LEU A 242 3.53 21.35 -0.46
N LEU A 243 4.17 22.39 0.08
CA LEU A 243 3.51 23.39 0.92
C LEU A 243 2.48 24.23 0.15
N ALA A 244 2.81 24.65 -1.06
CA ALA A 244 1.91 25.41 -1.92
C ALA A 244 0.68 24.59 -2.31
N ALA A 245 0.86 23.33 -2.73
CA ALA A 245 -0.24 22.44 -3.07
C ALA A 245 -1.15 22.15 -1.85
N GLY A 246 -0.54 21.90 -0.68
CA GLY A 246 -1.28 21.71 0.57
C GLY A 246 -2.07 22.95 0.98
N GLY A 247 -1.44 24.13 0.96
CA GLY A 247 -2.09 25.40 1.26
C GLY A 247 -3.24 25.71 0.30
N LEU A 248 -3.02 25.53 -1.00
CA LEU A 248 -4.04 25.76 -2.02
C LEU A 248 -5.25 24.85 -1.82
N ALA A 249 -5.04 23.56 -1.50
CA ALA A 249 -6.11 22.61 -1.24
C ALA A 249 -6.95 22.99 0.00
N VAL A 250 -6.32 23.48 1.06
CA VAL A 250 -7.01 23.96 2.27
C VAL A 250 -7.84 25.20 1.95
N VAL A 251 -7.27 26.18 1.25
CA VAL A 251 -7.97 27.40 0.83
C VAL A 251 -9.17 27.04 -0.05
N PHE A 252 -8.99 26.15 -1.03
CA PHE A 252 -10.07 25.73 -1.93
C PHE A 252 -11.23 25.07 -1.17
N LYS A 253 -10.92 24.21 -0.19
CA LYS A 253 -11.93 23.62 0.70
C LYS A 253 -12.63 24.67 1.56
N ALA A 254 -11.89 25.61 2.14
CA ALA A 254 -12.45 26.67 2.97
C ALA A 254 -13.37 27.58 2.17
N CYS A 255 -12.95 28.03 0.99
CA CYS A 255 -13.78 28.81 0.07
C CYS A 255 -15.04 28.04 -0.35
N GLY A 256 -14.92 26.75 -0.70
CA GLY A 256 -16.07 25.91 -1.02
C GLY A 256 -17.07 25.79 0.15
N TYR A 257 -16.58 25.69 1.38
CA TYR A 257 -17.41 25.64 2.58
C TYR A 257 -18.15 26.97 2.82
N ILE A 258 -17.42 28.10 2.79
CA ILE A 258 -17.98 29.44 2.98
C ILE A 258 -19.05 29.74 1.92
N TRP A 259 -18.78 29.42 0.66
CA TRP A 259 -19.71 29.67 -0.45
C TRP A 259 -21.00 28.85 -0.32
N LYS A 260 -20.88 27.58 0.08
CA LYS A 260 -22.04 26.70 0.31
C LYS A 260 -22.88 27.17 1.50
N ASN A 261 -22.24 27.68 2.56
CA ASN A 261 -22.94 28.21 3.73
C ASN A 261 -23.61 29.56 3.45
N GLY A 262 -22.97 30.42 2.65
CA GLY A 262 -23.56 31.68 2.17
C GLY A 262 -24.84 31.47 1.37
N ARG A 263 -24.85 30.48 0.44
CA ARG A 263 -26.08 30.10 -0.30
C ARG A 263 -27.19 29.57 0.62
N LYS A 264 -26.87 28.77 1.63
CA LYS A 264 -27.85 28.26 2.60
C LYS A 264 -28.43 29.37 3.47
N ASN A 265 -27.62 30.34 3.88
CA ASN A 265 -28.09 31.45 4.71
C ASN A 265 -28.98 32.41 3.91
N ASN A 266 -28.59 32.70 2.66
CA ASN A 266 -29.40 33.54 1.77
C ASN A 266 -30.76 32.87 1.47
N SER A 267 -30.78 31.58 1.12
CA SER A 267 -32.04 30.84 0.88
C SER A 267 -32.94 30.71 2.12
N ARG A 268 -32.38 30.68 3.34
CA ARG A 268 -33.17 30.78 4.58
C ARG A 268 -33.74 32.18 4.77
N GLY A 269 -32.95 33.24 4.57
CA GLY A 269 -33.40 34.63 4.68
C GLY A 269 -34.58 34.94 3.75
N TRP A 270 -34.52 34.50 2.49
CA TRP A 270 -35.63 34.65 1.53
C TRP A 270 -36.89 33.89 1.95
N ARG A 271 -36.75 32.69 2.51
CA ARG A 271 -37.89 31.91 3.03
C ARG A 271 -38.52 32.54 4.27
N SER A 272 -37.72 33.09 5.17
CA SER A 272 -38.20 33.82 6.35
C SER A 272 -38.95 35.08 5.96
N ALA A 273 -38.39 35.89 5.05
CA ALA A 273 -39.01 37.11 4.55
C ALA A 273 -40.32 36.82 3.79
N ALA A 274 -40.35 35.76 2.98
CA ALA A 274 -41.57 35.33 2.30
C ALA A 274 -42.65 34.83 3.28
N ALA A 275 -42.26 34.10 4.33
CA ALA A 275 -43.19 33.63 5.36
C ALA A 275 -43.78 34.79 6.18
N GLU A 276 -42.97 35.80 6.51
CA GLU A 276 -43.42 36.98 7.24
C GLU A 276 -44.35 37.88 6.40
N ALA A 277 -44.05 38.05 5.11
CA ALA A 277 -44.93 38.75 4.17
C ALA A 277 -46.29 38.04 4.01
N THR A 278 -46.28 36.71 3.97
CA THR A 278 -47.50 35.89 3.89
C THR A 278 -48.34 35.97 5.18
N SER A 279 -47.68 35.99 6.34
CA SER A 279 -48.30 36.19 7.65
C SER A 279 -49.01 37.55 7.74
N ARG A 280 -48.33 38.65 7.38
CA ARG A 280 -48.91 40.01 7.39
C ARG A 280 -50.10 40.14 6.45
N ARG A 281 -50.05 39.49 5.28
CA ARG A 281 -51.16 39.48 4.32
C ARG A 281 -52.39 38.72 4.86
N ARG A 282 -52.18 37.69 5.67
CA ARG A 282 -53.26 36.93 6.34
C ARG A 282 -53.92 37.76 7.45
N THR A 283 -53.16 38.49 8.24
CA THR A 283 -53.70 39.34 9.31
C THR A 283 -54.54 40.49 8.75
N THR A 284 -54.09 41.16 7.67
CA THR A 284 -54.86 42.24 7.05
C THR A 284 -56.14 41.75 6.35
N LEU A 285 -56.13 40.56 5.75
CA LEU A 285 -57.35 39.93 5.23
C LEU A 285 -58.35 39.58 6.36
N ASN A 286 -57.86 39.14 7.52
CA ASN A 286 -58.70 38.78 8.66
C ASN A 286 -59.32 40.01 9.35
N GLU A 287 -58.62 41.14 9.40
CA GLU A 287 -59.17 42.42 9.87
C GLU A 287 -60.23 42.98 8.92
N ASN A 288 -59.98 42.95 7.60
CA ASN A 288 -60.95 43.42 6.61
C ASN A 288 -62.22 42.56 6.56
N SER A 289 -62.11 41.24 6.78
CA SER A 289 -63.26 40.35 6.88
C SER A 289 -64.04 40.50 8.19
N ARG A 290 -63.38 40.84 9.31
CA ARG A 290 -64.07 41.23 10.56
C ARG A 290 -64.82 42.55 10.43
N LEU A 291 -64.28 43.54 9.71
CA LEU A 291 -64.97 44.80 9.40
C LEU A 291 -66.18 44.59 8.46
N ALA A 292 -66.11 43.65 7.52
CA ALA A 292 -67.22 43.29 6.64
C ALA A 292 -68.34 42.53 7.38
N TYR A 293 -68.00 41.64 8.33
CA TYR A 293 -68.99 40.96 9.16
C TYR A 293 -69.68 41.90 10.17
N GLY A 294 -68.93 42.85 10.76
CA GLY A 294 -69.49 43.87 11.67
C GLY A 294 -70.51 44.80 11.03
N ARG A 295 -70.33 45.13 9.73
CA ARG A 295 -71.31 45.95 8.97
C ARG A 295 -72.54 45.16 8.51
N SER A 296 -72.47 43.84 8.48
CA SER A 296 -73.58 42.97 8.08
C SER A 296 -74.55 42.68 9.24
N CYS A 297 -74.06 42.66 10.48
CA CYS A 297 -74.90 42.49 11.68
C CYS A 297 -75.68 43.76 12.10
N LEU A 298 -75.27 44.95 11.66
CA LEU A 298 -75.96 46.22 11.96
C LEU A 298 -77.08 46.59 10.98
N ARG A 299 -77.37 45.76 9.96
CA ARG A 299 -78.44 46.01 8.97
C ARG A 299 -79.65 45.08 9.09
N ARG A 300 -79.75 44.26 10.14
CA ARG A 300 -80.84 43.27 10.30
C ARG A 300 -81.57 43.30 11.65
N ALA A 301 -81.56 44.44 12.34
CA ALA A 301 -82.33 44.67 13.57
C ALA A 301 -83.32 45.83 13.38
N SER A 302 -84.28 45.70 12.45
CA SER A 302 -85.42 46.63 12.31
C SER A 302 -86.52 46.05 11.42
N ARG A 303 -87.22 44.98 11.84
CA ARG A 303 -88.62 44.68 11.41
C ARG A 303 -89.32 43.80 12.46
N PRO A 304 -90.50 44.18 12.98
CA PRO A 304 -91.22 43.39 13.98
C PRO A 304 -92.25 42.43 13.35
N GLY A 305 -92.42 41.27 13.98
CA GLY A 305 -93.69 40.53 14.02
C GLY A 305 -93.92 39.42 12.99
N ARG A 306 -93.73 38.15 13.41
CA ARG A 306 -94.77 37.10 13.36
C ARG A 306 -94.27 35.79 14.00
N ARG A 307 -95.13 35.21 14.84
CA ARG A 307 -94.99 33.89 15.48
C ARG A 307 -94.80 32.78 14.44
N ARG A 308 -93.95 31.80 14.76
CA ARG A 308 -94.27 30.35 14.70
C ARG A 308 -93.14 29.53 15.37
N GLN A 309 -93.57 28.52 16.11
CA GLN A 309 -92.77 27.45 16.71
C GLN A 309 -91.88 26.77 15.67
N ILE A 310 -90.77 26.14 16.10
CA ILE A 310 -90.48 24.70 15.88
C ILE A 310 -89.04 24.37 16.30
N VAL A 311 -88.97 23.46 17.28
CA VAL A 311 -88.10 22.29 17.42
C VAL A 311 -86.58 22.46 17.55
N LEU A 312 -86.17 22.17 18.79
CA LEU A 312 -84.91 21.65 19.29
C LEU A 312 -84.38 20.45 18.48
N ILE A 313 -83.15 20.54 17.96
CA ILE A 313 -82.29 19.35 17.72
C ILE A 313 -80.88 19.69 18.20
N ALA A 314 -80.46 18.96 19.23
CA ALA A 314 -79.12 18.95 19.79
C ALA A 314 -78.16 18.17 18.88
N ILE A 315 -76.96 18.69 18.64
CA ILE A 315 -75.79 17.89 18.25
C ILE A 315 -74.55 18.39 19.01
N PHE A 316 -74.29 17.79 20.17
CA PHE A 316 -72.95 17.39 20.59
C PHE A 316 -72.71 15.97 19.99
N PRO A 317 -71.49 15.43 19.82
CA PRO A 317 -70.22 15.75 20.49
C PRO A 317 -69.05 15.77 19.45
N ARG A 318 -67.74 15.67 19.70
CA ARG A 318 -66.97 14.99 20.74
C ARG A 318 -65.49 15.40 20.62
N SER A 319 -64.83 15.26 21.75
CA SER A 319 -63.43 15.40 22.09
C SER A 319 -62.39 14.68 21.21
N ILE A 320 -61.19 15.26 21.26
CA ILE A 320 -59.83 14.71 21.10
C ILE A 320 -59.73 13.28 21.70
N PRO A 321 -58.81 12.41 21.23
CA PRO A 321 -57.53 12.31 21.94
C PRO A 321 -56.31 11.99 21.05
N GLN A 322 -55.14 12.31 21.61
CA GLN A 322 -53.83 11.86 21.17
C GLN A 322 -53.60 10.37 21.37
N ARG A 323 -52.62 9.82 20.65
CA ARG A 323 -51.71 8.72 21.04
C ARG A 323 -50.56 8.72 20.02
N THR A 324 -49.27 8.87 20.38
CA THR A 324 -48.34 7.83 20.90
C THR A 324 -48.58 6.46 20.23
N THR A 325 -47.60 5.76 19.67
CA THR A 325 -46.29 5.36 20.21
C THR A 325 -45.56 4.54 19.13
N THR A 326 -44.28 4.23 19.41
CA THR A 326 -43.51 3.03 19.00
C THR A 326 -43.08 2.89 17.56
#